data_AF-A0A1I6JR06-F1
#
_entry.id   AF-A0A1I6JR06-F1
#
_cell.length_a   1.000
_cell.length_b   1.000
_cell.length_c   1.000
_cell.angle_alpha   90.00
_cell.angle_beta   90.00
_cell.angle_gamma   90.00
#
_symmetry.space_group_name_H-M   'P 1'
#
loop_
_entity.id
_entity.type
_entity.pdbx_description
1 polymer ?
#
loop_
_entity_poly.entity_id
_entity_poly.type
_entity_poly.pdbx_seq_one_letter_code
_entity_poly.pdbx_strand_id
1 'polypeptide(L)' 'MGATTIGALIGGAVDSMSGDDDESWDGALKGAIIANVAKVVLPMAFTYAVGWAVLRGTGLIVDRAFNQGEFK' A
#
# COMPACT_ATOMS: atom_id res chain seq x y z
N MET A 1 -17.58 -16.36 -1.01
CA MET A 1 -17.14 -16.38 0.41
C MET A 1 -15.62 -16.14 0.54
N GLY A 2 -15.02 -15.21 -0.22
CA GLY A 2 -13.57 -14.93 -0.15
C GLY A 2 -13.22 -13.52 0.35
N ALA A 3 -14.07 -12.54 0.05
CA ALA A 3 -13.89 -11.16 0.49
C ALA A 3 -14.12 -10.96 2.01
N THR A 4 -14.92 -11.81 2.64
CA THR A 4 -15.30 -11.69 4.05
C THR A 4 -14.17 -12.09 5.01
N THR A 5 -13.28 -13.01 4.63
CA THR A 5 -12.16 -13.44 5.50
C THR A 5 -11.02 -12.43 5.50
N ILE A 6 -10.69 -11.86 4.32
CA ILE A 6 -9.67 -10.81 4.21
C ILE A 6 -10.19 -9.51 4.84
N GLY A 7 -11.46 -9.18 4.62
CA GLY A 7 -12.12 -8.03 5.23
C GLY A 7 -12.20 -8.13 6.76
N ALA A 8 -12.43 -9.33 7.32
CA ALA A 8 -12.42 -9.55 8.77
C ALA A 8 -11.02 -9.48 9.37
N LEU A 9 -9.99 -9.94 8.66
CA LEU A 9 -8.59 -9.84 9.12
C LEU A 9 -8.12 -8.38 9.14
N ILE A 10 -8.37 -7.64 8.05
CA ILE A 10 -8.05 -6.22 7.95
C ILE A 10 -8.94 -5.40 8.91
N GLY A 11 -10.20 -5.81 9.11
CA GLY A 11 -11.13 -5.20 10.06
C GLY A 11 -10.69 -5.38 11.51
N GLY A 12 -10.31 -6.58 11.91
CA GLY A 12 -9.84 -6.90 13.27
C GLY A 12 -8.51 -6.23 13.61
N ALA A 13 -7.59 -6.12 12.63
CA ALA A 13 -6.34 -5.38 12.83
C ALA A 13 -6.56 -3.87 13.06
N VAL A 14 -7.57 -3.28 12.40
CA VAL A 14 -7.91 -1.86 12.59
C VAL A 14 -8.64 -1.61 13.90
N ASP A 15 -9.50 -2.53 14.33
CA ASP A 15 -10.19 -2.47 15.62
C ASP A 15 -9.19 -2.54 16.79
N SER A 16 -8.15 -3.37 16.67
CA SER A 16 -7.08 -3.48 17.68
C SER A 16 -6.20 -2.23 17.82
N MET A 17 -6.23 -1.30 16.87
CA MET A 17 -5.51 -0.02 16.95
C MET A 17 -6.36 1.11 17.56
N SER A 18 -7.66 0.87 17.80
CA SER A 18 -8.61 1.87 18.28
C SER A 18 -8.98 1.72 19.76
N GLY A 19 -8.41 0.76 20.47
CA GLY A 19 -8.76 0.43 21.85
C GLY A 19 -7.68 0.87 22.85
N ASP A 20 -7.65 2.16 23.16
CA ASP A 20 -7.56 2.68 24.53
C ASP A 20 -7.50 4.23 24.51
N ASP A 21 -8.06 4.82 25.57
CA ASP A 21 -7.98 6.21 26.03
C ASP A 21 -9.26 7.06 25.90
N ASP A 22 -9.87 7.24 27.08
CA ASP A 22 -11.15 7.86 27.47
C ASP A 22 -11.32 9.37 27.17
N GLU A 23 -10.62 9.94 26.18
CA GLU A 23 -10.79 11.35 25.74
C GLU A 23 -11.13 11.45 24.23
N SER A 24 -11.60 10.34 23.67
CA SER A 24 -11.42 9.88 22.28
C SER A 24 -12.40 10.38 21.21
N TRP A 25 -13.28 11.35 21.45
CA TRP A 25 -14.35 11.61 20.46
C TRP A 25 -13.87 12.23 19.14
N ASP A 26 -12.93 13.19 19.17
CA ASP A 26 -12.34 13.75 17.94
C ASP A 26 -11.20 12.89 17.38
N GLY A 27 -10.51 12.13 18.26
CA GLY A 27 -9.44 11.20 17.91
C GLY A 27 -9.91 9.92 17.24
N ALA A 28 -10.99 9.30 17.75
CA ALA A 28 -11.58 8.10 17.18
C ALA A 28 -12.27 8.39 15.84
N LEU A 29 -12.95 9.54 15.70
CA LEU A 29 -13.57 9.91 14.42
C LEU A 29 -12.52 10.20 13.34
N LYS A 30 -11.48 10.98 13.67
CA LYS A 30 -10.35 11.20 12.75
C LYS A 30 -9.60 9.90 12.47
N GLY A 31 -9.39 9.07 13.48
CA GLY A 31 -8.77 7.75 13.38
C GLY A 31 -9.54 6.82 12.45
N ALA A 32 -10.87 6.77 12.57
CA ALA A 32 -11.74 5.96 11.72
C ALA A 32 -11.74 6.45 10.25
N ILE A 33 -11.75 7.77 10.02
CA ILE A 33 -11.67 8.35 8.68
C ILE A 33 -10.30 8.04 8.06
N ILE A 34 -9.21 8.32 8.79
CA ILE A 34 -7.84 8.06 8.31
C ILE A 34 -7.64 6.58 8.04
N ALA A 35 -8.14 5.68 8.90
CA ALA A 35 -8.06 4.24 8.68
C ALA A 35 -8.81 3.80 7.42
N ASN A 36 -10.00 4.35 7.16
CA ASN A 36 -10.75 4.05 5.95
C ASN A 36 -10.08 4.61 4.68
N VAL A 37 -9.50 5.80 4.74
CA VAL A 37 -8.74 6.37 3.63
C VAL A 37 -7.45 5.57 3.40
N ALA A 38 -6.74 5.20 4.46
CA ALA A 38 -5.51 4.41 4.39
C ALA A 38 -5.75 3.04 3.73
N LYS A 39 -6.90 2.39 4.00
CA LYS A 39 -7.28 1.13 3.33
C LYS A 39 -7.40 1.25 1.82
N VAL A 40 -7.66 2.44 1.28
CA VAL A 40 -7.76 2.68 -0.17
C VAL A 40 -6.45 3.22 -0.72
N VAL A 41 -5.82 4.15 0.00
CA VAL A 41 -4.57 4.80 -0.42
C VAL A 41 -3.39 3.84 -0.37
N LEU A 42 -3.28 2.98 0.65
CA LEU A 42 -2.15 2.05 0.79
C LEU A 42 -2.07 1.06 -0.39
N PRO A 43 -3.15 0.36 -0.80
CA PRO A 43 -3.11 -0.49 -1.98
C PRO A 43 -2.78 0.28 -3.27
N MET A 44 -3.36 1.46 -3.48
CA MET A 44 -3.08 2.27 -4.67
C MET A 44 -1.61 2.70 -4.74
N ALA A 45 -1.07 3.19 -3.62
CA ALA A 45 0.33 3.56 -3.51
C ALA A 45 1.24 2.35 -3.76
N PHE A 46 0.87 1.17 -3.24
CA PHE A 46 1.61 -0.07 -3.48
C PHE A 46 1.59 -0.47 -4.95
N THR A 47 0.42 -0.44 -5.61
CA THR A 47 0.31 -0.74 -7.05
C THR A 47 1.15 0.22 -7.89
N TYR A 48 1.12 1.52 -7.56
CA TYR A 48 1.93 2.52 -8.25
C TYR A 48 3.43 2.28 -8.04
N ALA A 49 3.84 2.03 -6.80
CA ALA A 49 5.24 1.76 -6.45
C ALA A 49 5.77 0.50 -7.15
N VAL A 50 4.98 -0.57 -7.20
CA VAL A 50 5.32 -1.79 -7.93
C VAL A 50 5.43 -1.52 -9.43
N GLY A 51 4.46 -0.82 -10.04
CA GLY A 51 4.51 -0.47 -11.46
C GLY A 51 5.73 0.38 -11.82
N TRP A 52 6.02 1.39 -10.99
CA TRP A 52 7.22 2.21 -11.12
C TRP A 52 8.50 1.38 -10.99
N ALA A 53 8.59 0.49 -10.00
CA ALA A 53 9.76 -0.36 -9.78
C ALA A 53 10.00 -1.32 -10.96
N VAL A 54 8.93 -1.87 -11.55
CA VAL A 54 9.04 -2.70 -12.76
C VAL A 54 9.53 -1.89 -13.96
N LEU A 55 8.99 -0.70 -14.19
CA LEU A 55 9.46 0.19 -15.26
C LEU A 55 10.93 0.61 -15.07
N ARG A 56 11.34 0.91 -13.84
CA ARG A 56 12.73 1.24 -13.52
C ARG A 56 13.65 0.04 -13.69
N GLY A 57 13.23 -1.13 -13.23
CA GLY A 57 13.98 -2.38 -13.35
C GLY A 57 14.16 -2.81 -14.80
N THR A 58 13.10 -2.71 -15.62
CA THR A 58 13.16 -2.99 -17.05
C THR A 58 14.05 -2.00 -17.80
N GLY A 59 13.98 -0.70 -17.48
CA GLY A 59 14.90 0.30 -18.03
C GLY A 59 16.38 -0.02 -17.78
N LEU A 60 16.73 -0.45 -16.56
CA LEU A 60 18.10 -0.84 -16.23
C LEU A 60 18.57 -2.11 -16.97
N ILE A 61 17.67 -3.05 -17.23
CA ILE A 61 17.98 -4.28 -17.97
C ILE A 61 18.14 -3.97 -19.47
N VAL A 62 17.25 -3.15 -20.04
CA VAL A 62 17.34 -2.67 -21.42
C VAL A 62 18.62 -1.88 -21.62
N ASP A 63 18.95 -0.95 -20.73
CA ASP A 63 20.19 -0.18 -20.82
C ASP A 63 21.43 -1.09 -20.81
N ARG A 64 21.45 -2.17 -20.02
CA ARG A 64 22.54 -3.14 -20.02
C ARG A 64 22.58 -4.01 -21.28
N ALA A 65 21.42 -4.42 -21.79
CA ALA A 65 21.32 -5.26 -22.98
C ALA A 65 21.73 -4.50 -24.25
N PHE A 66 21.37 -3.21 -24.37
CA PHE A 66 21.65 -2.41 -25.55
C PHE A 66 23.00 -1.67 -25.50
N ASN A 67 23.58 -1.37 -24.31
CA ASN A 67 24.95 -0.83 -24.23
C ASN A 67 26.07 -1.87 -24.47
N GLN A 68 25.78 -3.17 -24.48
CA GLN A 68 26.77 -4.19 -24.88
C GLN A 68 26.85 -4.38 -26.41
N GLY A 69 26.04 -3.64 -27.19
CA GLY A 69 26.00 -3.71 -28.65
C GLY A 69 26.76 -2.60 -29.39
N GLU A 70 27.29 -1.58 -28.71
CA GLU A 70 28.20 -0.62 -29.35
C GLU A 70 29.60 -1.25 -29.48
N PHE A 71 29.80 -1.96 -30.59
CA PHE A 71 31.10 -2.30 -31.13
C PHE A 71 31.94 -1.01 -31.26
N LYS A 72 32.97 -0.91 -30.42
CA LYS A 72 34.22 -0.22 -30.78
C LYS A 72 35.08 -1.15 -31.63
#